data_AF-A0A0F2T378-F1
#
_entry.id   AF-A0A0F2T378-F1
#
_cell.length_a   1.000
_cell.length_b   1.000
_cell.length_c   1.000
_cell.angle_alpha   90.00
_cell.angle_beta   90.00
_cell.angle_gamma   90.00
#
_symmetry.space_group_name_H-M   'P 1'
#
loop_
_entity.id
_entity.type
_entity.pdbx_description
1 polymer ?
#
loop_
_entity_poly.entity_id
_entity_poly.type
_entity_poly.pdbx_seq_one_letter_code
_entity_poly.pdbx_strand_id
1 'polypeptide(L)'
;PRLVRVSAADASERVVLDPERTVLVTGGTGELGRELAEHLVRHHGVRHLVLTSRQGEAAPSAADVRGALLAAGAESVRIEAC
;
A
#
# COMPACT_ATOMS: atom_id res chain seq x y z
N PRO A 1 -22.12 10.86 -1.02
CA PRO A 1 -21.42 11.01 0.28
C PRO A 1 -20.57 12.29 0.33
N ARG A 2 -20.63 13.07 1.43
CA ARG A 2 -19.81 14.29 1.62
C ARG A 2 -18.74 14.00 2.66
N LEU A 3 -17.47 14.21 2.32
CA LEU A 3 -16.37 14.09 3.27
C LEU A 3 -16.43 15.25 4.29
N VAL A 4 -16.09 14.95 5.54
CA VAL A 4 -15.97 15.93 6.63
C VAL A 4 -14.58 15.81 7.25
N ARG A 5 -14.05 16.92 7.77
CA ARG A 5 -12.75 16.90 8.44
C ARG A 5 -12.87 16.25 9.80
N VAL A 6 -11.98 15.29 10.07
CA VAL A 6 -11.73 14.73 11.39
C VAL A 6 -10.49 15.40 11.95
N SER A 7 -10.49 15.75 13.24
CA SER A 7 -9.30 16.33 13.86
C SER A 7 -8.30 15.22 14.17
N ALA A 8 -7.00 15.49 14.03
CA ALA A 8 -5.96 14.52 14.38
C ALA A 8 -5.98 14.13 15.87
N ALA A 9 -6.55 14.99 16.72
CA ALA A 9 -6.74 14.71 18.15
C ALA A 9 -7.80 13.62 18.40
N ASP A 10 -8.77 13.47 17.50
CA ASP A 10 -9.81 12.41 17.59
C ASP A 10 -9.28 11.04 17.13
N ALA A 11 -8.15 11.00 16.41
CA ALA A 11 -7.52 9.78 15.89
C ALA A 11 -6.47 9.18 16.85
N SER A 12 -6.75 9.25 18.16
CA SER A 12 -5.80 9.01 19.25
C SER A 12 -5.28 7.58 19.37
N GLU A 13 -5.99 6.60 18.79
CA GLU A 13 -5.58 5.20 18.87
C GLU A 13 -4.70 4.83 17.67
N ARG A 14 -3.38 4.84 17.88
CA ARG A 14 -2.42 4.35 16.87
C ARG A 14 -2.61 2.85 16.69
N VAL A 15 -3.23 2.47 15.58
CA VAL A 15 -3.19 1.09 15.10
C VAL A 15 -1.75 0.77 14.69
N VAL A 16 -1.13 -0.18 15.38
CA VAL A 16 0.17 -0.73 15.02
C VAL A 16 -0.06 -1.89 14.06
N LEU A 17 0.52 -1.83 12.86
CA LEU A 17 0.51 -2.93 11.92
C LEU A 17 1.60 -3.93 12.31
N ASP A 18 1.27 -5.22 12.28
CA ASP A 18 2.26 -6.29 12.44
C ASP A 18 3.12 -6.38 11.15
N PRO A 19 4.43 -6.07 11.21
CA PRO A 19 5.32 -6.07 10.04
C PRO A 19 5.36 -7.37 9.27
N GLU A 20 5.15 -8.49 9.97
CA GLU A 20 5.27 -9.85 9.45
C GLU A 20 3.95 -10.34 8.82
N ARG A 21 2.89 -9.53 8.88
CA ARG A 21 1.60 -9.82 8.22
C ARG A 21 1.50 -9.13 6.88
N THR A 22 0.70 -9.71 5.99
CA THR A 22 0.44 -9.17 4.67
C THR A 22 -0.60 -8.05 4.72
N VAL A 23 -0.30 -6.92 4.08
CA VAL A 23 -1.24 -5.81 3.87
C VAL A 23 -1.77 -5.84 2.44
N LEU A 24 -3.09 -5.71 2.30
CA LEU A 24 -3.79 -5.58 1.01
C LEU A 24 -4.10 -4.12 0.71
N VAL A 25 -3.68 -3.63 -0.45
CA VAL A 25 -4.01 -2.29 -0.95
C VAL A 25 -4.82 -2.39 -2.24
N THR A 26 -6.06 -1.92 -2.19
CA THR A 26 -6.94 -1.85 -3.37
C THR A 26 -6.66 -0.62 -4.20
N GLY A 27 -6.62 -0.76 -5.53
CA GLY A 27 -6.15 0.31 -6.41
C GLY A 27 -4.65 0.58 -6.23
N GLY A 28 -3.90 -0.41 -5.73
CA GLY A 28 -2.51 -0.25 -5.29
C GLY A 28 -1.51 0.11 -6.40
N THR A 29 -1.87 -0.10 -7.67
CA THR A 29 -1.05 0.31 -8.83
C THR A 29 -1.38 1.71 -9.34
N GLY A 30 -2.38 2.39 -8.77
CA GLY A 30 -2.70 3.79 -9.05
C GLY A 30 -1.80 4.75 -8.28
N GLU A 31 -1.85 6.04 -8.62
CA GLU A 31 -0.93 7.06 -8.08
C GLU A 31 -0.93 7.13 -6.54
N LEU A 32 -2.09 7.29 -5.93
CA LEU A 32 -2.22 7.30 -4.46
C LEU A 32 -1.95 5.93 -3.83
N GLY A 33 -2.31 4.85 -4.52
CA GLY A 33 -2.11 3.50 -4.03
C GLY A 33 -0.62 3.17 -3.88
N ARG A 34 0.20 3.60 -4.85
CA ARG A 34 1.66 3.47 -4.80
C ARG A 34 2.26 4.27 -3.65
N GLU A 35 1.90 5.55 -3.53
CA GLU A 35 2.40 6.43 -2.46
C GLU A 35 2.04 5.90 -1.07
N LEU A 36 0.80 5.41 -0.91
CA LEU A 36 0.37 4.78 0.33
C LEU A 36 1.17 3.51 0.63
N ALA A 37 1.35 2.63 -0.36
CA ALA A 37 2.14 1.40 -0.18
C ALA A 37 3.58 1.72 0.22
N GLU A 38 4.21 2.72 -0.41
CA GLU A 38 5.56 3.18 -0.08
C GLU A 38 5.62 3.76 1.34
N HIS A 39 4.61 4.53 1.74
CA HIS A 39 4.49 5.04 3.11
C HIS A 39 4.38 3.92 4.14
N LEU A 40 3.58 2.89 3.86
CA LEU A 40 3.42 1.72 4.73
C LEU A 40 4.74 0.96 4.91
N VAL A 41 5.53 0.80 3.85
CA VAL A 41 6.86 0.17 3.95
C VAL A 41 7.80 1.02 4.79
N ARG A 42 7.96 2.31 4.44
CA ARG A 42 8.98 3.17 5.06
C ARG A 42 8.67 3.57 6.49
N HIS A 43 7.41 3.80 6.83
CA HIS A 43 7.04 4.40 8.11
C HIS A 43 6.29 3.45 9.04
N HIS A 44 5.66 2.41 8.50
CA HIS A 44 4.94 1.40 9.28
C HIS A 44 5.64 0.03 9.28
N GLY A 45 6.77 -0.11 8.59
CA GLY A 45 7.57 -1.33 8.60
C GLY A 45 6.92 -2.51 7.88
N VAL A 46 5.89 -2.27 7.06
CA VAL A 46 5.20 -3.33 6.32
C VAL A 46 6.16 -3.97 5.32
N ARG A 47 6.25 -5.30 5.34
CA ARG A 47 7.18 -6.05 4.48
C ARG A 47 6.51 -6.89 3.41
N HIS A 48 5.25 -7.27 3.64
CA HIS A 48 4.50 -8.14 2.75
C HIS A 48 3.26 -7.41 2.22
N LEU A 49 3.21 -7.22 0.91
CA LEU A 49 2.17 -6.45 0.22
C LEU A 49 1.45 -7.30 -0.82
N VAL A 50 0.12 -7.14 -0.88
CA VAL A 50 -0.69 -7.49 -2.04
C VAL A 50 -1.33 -6.22 -2.56
N LEU A 51 -1.09 -5.88 -3.82
CA LEU A 51 -1.72 -4.76 -4.50
C LEU A 51 -2.75 -5.31 -5.47
N THR A 52 -3.99 -4.86 -5.38
CA THR A 52 -5.03 -5.23 -6.36
C THR A 52 -5.35 -4.07 -7.27
N SER A 53 -5.56 -4.37 -8.54
CA SER A 53 -6.09 -3.42 -9.51
C SER A 53 -6.80 -4.19 -10.63
N ARG A 54 -7.61 -3.51 -11.44
CA ARG A 54 -8.33 -4.15 -12.55
C ARG A 54 -7.40 -4.85 -13.56
N GLN A 55 -6.17 -4.35 -13.72
CA GLN A 55 -5.20 -4.86 -14.68
C GLN A 55 -4.17 -5.78 -14.04
N GLY A 56 -4.00 -5.75 -12.71
CA GLY A 56 -2.99 -6.57 -12.01
C GLY A 56 -1.58 -6.36 -12.58
N GLU A 57 -0.83 -7.46 -12.74
CA GLU A 57 0.50 -7.48 -13.39
C GLU A 57 0.51 -6.91 -14.81
N ALA A 58 -0.64 -6.90 -15.51
CA ALA A 58 -0.74 -6.37 -16.87
C ALA A 58 -0.82 -4.83 -16.90
N ALA A 59 -0.90 -4.16 -15.75
CA ALA A 59 -0.84 -2.71 -15.69
C ALA A 59 0.56 -2.23 -16.14
N PRO A 60 0.68 -1.20 -17.01
CA PRO A 60 1.98 -0.68 -17.43
C PRO A 60 2.88 -0.27 -16.27
N SER A 61 2.30 0.15 -15.14
CA SER A 61 3.01 0.57 -13.93
C SER A 61 3.39 -0.58 -12.98
N ALA A 62 2.93 -1.82 -13.20
CA ALA A 62 3.05 -2.89 -12.22
C ALA A 62 4.51 -3.24 -11.88
N ALA A 63 5.38 -3.35 -12.90
CA ALA A 63 6.79 -3.65 -12.71
C ALA A 63 7.52 -2.55 -11.93
N ASP A 64 7.27 -1.29 -12.30
CA ASP A 64 7.89 -0.13 -11.65
C ASP A 64 7.45 0.01 -10.19
N VAL A 65 6.13 -0.15 -9.93
CA VAL A 65 5.57 -0.13 -8.57
C VAL A 65 6.21 -1.22 -7.72
N ARG A 66 6.28 -2.46 -8.23
CA ARG A 66 6.93 -3.57 -7.54
C ARG A 66 8.40 -3.27 -7.22
N GLY A 67 9.16 -2.82 -8.21
CA GLY A 67 10.57 -2.50 -8.05
C GLY A 67 10.80 -1.40 -7.01
N ALA A 68 10.01 -0.33 -7.05
CA ALA A 68 10.08 0.76 -6.09
C ALA A 68 9.79 0.31 -4.65
N LEU A 69 8.79 -0.56 -4.46
CA LEU A 69 8.42 -1.06 -3.12
C LEU A 69 9.46 -2.04 -2.56
N LEU A 70 10.02 -2.92 -3.40
CA LEU A 70 11.14 -3.78 -3.00
C LEU A 70 12.37 -2.94 -2.63
N ALA A 71 12.70 -1.91 -3.43
CA ALA A 71 13.78 -0.98 -3.12
C ALA A 71 13.53 -0.15 -1.86
N ALA A 72 12.26 0.13 -1.53
CA ALA A 72 11.88 0.83 -0.31
C ALA A 72 11.97 -0.04 0.96
N GLY A 73 12.14 -1.36 0.83
CA GLY A 73 12.30 -2.29 1.95
C GLY A 73 11.22 -3.35 2.09
N ALA A 74 10.30 -3.48 1.12
CA ALA A 74 9.38 -4.61 1.10
C ALA A 74 10.14 -5.92 0.80
N GLU A 75 9.80 -6.99 1.51
CA GLU A 75 10.36 -8.33 1.27
C GLU A 75 9.58 -9.07 0.17
N SER A 76 8.26 -8.86 0.11
CA SER A 76 7.41 -9.48 -0.90
C SER A 76 6.31 -8.54 -1.36
N VAL A 77 6.13 -8.43 -2.67
CA VAL A 77 5.01 -7.69 -3.29
C VAL A 77 4.32 -8.64 -4.26
N ARG A 78 3.01 -8.77 -4.21
CA ARG A 78 2.19 -9.44 -5.24
C ARG A 78 1.24 -8.42 -5.84
N ILE A 79 1.03 -8.49 -7.15
CA ILE A 79 0.08 -7.60 -7.84
C ILE A 79 -0.94 -8.49 -8.52
N GLU A 80 -2.20 -8.40 -8.09
CA GLU A 80 -3.27 -9.30 -8.54
C GLU A 80 -4.34 -8.52 -9.30
N ALA A 81 -4.85 -9.12 -10.38
CA ALA A 81 -6.03 -8.62 -11.07
C ALA A 81 -7.29 -8.97 -10.27
N CYS A 82 -8.19 -8.02 -10.05
CA CYS A 82 -9.42 -8.21 -9.28
C CYS A 82 -10.57 -7.29 -9.74
#